data_AF-A0AA92IEE7-F1
#
_entry.id   AF-A0AA92IEE7-F1
#
_cell.length_a   1.000
_cell.length_b   1.000
_cell.length_c   1.000
_cell.angle_alpha   90.00
_cell.angle_beta   90.00
_cell.angle_gamma   90.00
#
_symmetry.space_group_name_H-M   'P 1'
#
loop_
_entity.id
_entity.type
_entity.pdbx_description
1 polymer ?
#
loop_
_entity_poly.entity_id
_entity_poly.type
_entity_poly.pdbx_seq_one_letter_code
_entity_poly.pdbx_strand_id
1 'polypeptide(L)'
;MLAAQKAESEALAERSRRDHEWRLLLVDKFVLAGMVGLLLAITAFAGNMALEKYKSDGAARAARTQVVRTASDEAWTKLMKLQESVSELGAALQSHEFHRKVVVDQHELVSDKQAFETKNSKVKQDLGDLWRQLESQQLRLGAGVHSLFFRAMQDLAIMRVVYEDQFVDANLGRDGVEGGKEVVAEAQGDLDKRKQQLLGTLDLL
;
A
#
# COMPACT_ATOMS: atom_id res chain seq x y z
N MET A 1 -59.89 -6.02 80.75
CA MET A 1 -58.52 -5.51 80.54
C MET A 1 -57.65 -6.41 79.67
N LEU A 2 -57.69 -7.74 79.82
CA LEU A 2 -56.86 -8.66 79.01
C LEU A 2 -57.18 -8.68 77.50
N ALA A 3 -58.44 -8.50 77.09
CA ALA A 3 -58.82 -8.49 75.67
C ALA A 3 -58.32 -7.25 74.90
N ALA A 4 -58.23 -6.09 75.56
CA ALA A 4 -57.74 -4.85 74.95
C ALA A 4 -56.22 -4.89 74.75
N GLN A 5 -55.47 -5.41 75.73
CA GLN A 5 -54.02 -5.62 75.59
C GLN A 5 -53.68 -6.66 74.53
N LYS A 6 -54.51 -7.72 74.38
CA LYS A 6 -54.33 -8.72 73.32
C LYS A 6 -54.58 -8.12 71.92
N ALA A 7 -55.66 -7.35 71.76
CA ALA A 7 -55.96 -6.66 70.51
C ALA A 7 -54.89 -5.61 70.13
N GLU A 8 -54.33 -4.89 71.10
CA GLU A 8 -53.20 -3.98 70.87
C GLU A 8 -51.92 -4.72 70.47
N SER A 9 -51.64 -5.88 71.09
CA SER A 9 -50.49 -6.71 70.73
C SER A 9 -50.62 -7.33 69.33
N GLU A 10 -51.83 -7.75 68.94
CA GLU A 10 -52.13 -8.28 67.60
C GLU A 10 -52.04 -7.17 66.56
N ALA A 11 -52.57 -5.97 66.83
CA ALA A 11 -52.46 -4.81 65.95
C ALA A 11 -51.00 -4.33 65.77
N LEU A 12 -50.16 -4.42 66.81
CA LEU A 12 -48.73 -4.11 66.74
C LEU A 12 -47.95 -5.17 65.95
N ALA A 13 -48.25 -6.45 66.14
CA ALA A 13 -47.66 -7.55 65.37
C ALA A 13 -48.00 -7.45 63.87
N GLU A 14 -49.23 -7.05 63.54
CA GLU A 14 -49.71 -6.90 62.16
C GLU A 14 -49.18 -5.63 61.48
N ARG A 15 -48.87 -4.57 62.25
CA ARG A 15 -48.09 -3.42 61.76
C ARG A 15 -46.63 -3.78 61.53
N SER A 16 -46.01 -4.54 62.44
CA SER A 16 -44.63 -5.03 62.30
C SER A 16 -44.44 -5.92 61.06
N ARG A 17 -45.38 -6.84 60.79
CA ARG A 17 -45.36 -7.68 59.59
C ARG A 17 -45.44 -6.87 58.30
N ARG A 18 -46.38 -5.92 58.22
CA ARG A 18 -46.52 -5.05 57.05
C ARG A 18 -45.28 -4.18 56.82
N ASP A 19 -44.68 -3.62 57.88
CA ASP A 19 -43.45 -2.84 57.74
C ASP A 19 -42.26 -3.71 57.28
N HIS A 20 -42.21 -4.97 57.72
CA HIS A 20 -41.19 -5.93 57.29
C HIS A 20 -41.35 -6.35 55.82
N GLU A 21 -42.57 -6.61 55.37
CA GLU A 21 -42.90 -6.90 53.97
C GLU A 21 -42.58 -5.72 53.05
N TRP A 22 -42.88 -4.48 53.48
CA TRP A 22 -42.52 -3.27 52.74
C TRP A 22 -41.01 -3.10 52.59
N ARG A 23 -40.24 -3.37 53.65
CA ARG A 23 -38.77 -3.33 53.59
C ARG A 23 -38.21 -4.39 52.66
N LEU A 24 -38.74 -5.61 52.68
CA LEU A 24 -38.34 -6.68 51.77
C LEU A 24 -38.61 -6.31 50.31
N LEU A 25 -39.80 -5.77 50.00
CA LEU A 25 -40.14 -5.31 48.65
C LEU A 25 -39.26 -4.13 48.18
N LEU A 26 -38.89 -3.22 49.09
CA LEU A 26 -37.96 -2.14 48.79
C LEU A 26 -36.56 -2.67 48.49
N VAL A 27 -36.04 -3.57 49.32
CA VAL A 27 -34.72 -4.19 49.12
C VAL A 27 -34.68 -4.93 47.78
N ASP A 28 -35.70 -5.72 47.46
CA ASP A 28 -35.77 -6.47 46.20
C ASP A 28 -35.75 -5.54 44.97
N LYS A 29 -36.51 -4.43 45.02
CA LYS A 29 -36.47 -3.39 43.97
C LYS A 29 -35.12 -2.70 43.84
N PHE A 30 -34.43 -2.41 44.95
CA PHE A 30 -33.10 -1.81 44.93
C PHE A 30 -32.03 -2.78 44.42
N VAL A 31 -32.13 -4.05 44.76
CA VAL A 31 -31.24 -5.11 44.26
C VAL A 31 -31.41 -5.27 42.75
N LEU A 32 -32.65 -5.31 42.26
CA LEU A 32 -32.94 -5.37 40.83
C LEU A 32 -32.42 -4.12 40.10
N ALA A 33 -32.68 -2.92 40.62
CA ALA A 33 -32.19 -1.67 40.05
C ALA A 33 -30.64 -1.62 40.04
N GLY A 34 -30.00 -2.14 41.09
CA GLY A 34 -28.55 -2.25 41.19
C GLY A 34 -27.97 -3.20 40.14
N MET A 35 -28.58 -4.37 39.93
CA MET A 35 -28.16 -5.33 38.90
C MET A 35 -28.32 -4.75 37.49
N VAL A 36 -29.45 -4.10 37.20
CA VAL A 36 -29.67 -3.45 35.90
C VAL A 36 -28.69 -2.30 35.68
N GLY A 37 -28.46 -1.47 36.70
CA GLY A 37 -27.48 -0.38 36.66
C GLY A 37 -26.06 -0.89 36.41
N LEU A 38 -25.66 -1.99 37.07
CA LEU A 38 -24.36 -2.61 36.87
C LEU A 38 -24.20 -3.18 35.46
N LEU A 39 -25.21 -3.85 34.92
CA LEU A 39 -25.21 -4.37 33.55
C LEU A 39 -25.07 -3.24 32.51
N LEU A 40 -25.79 -2.13 32.72
CA LEU A 40 -25.69 -0.95 31.85
C LEU A 40 -24.30 -0.30 31.94
N ALA A 41 -23.72 -0.20 33.14
CA ALA A 41 -22.37 0.33 33.34
C ALA A 41 -21.30 -0.53 32.64
N ILE A 42 -21.39 -1.87 32.76
CA ILE A 42 -20.48 -2.80 32.08
C ILE A 42 -20.62 -2.68 30.56
N THR A 43 -21.85 -2.59 30.06
CA THR A 43 -22.11 -2.44 28.61
C THR A 43 -21.55 -1.13 28.07
N ALA A 44 -21.75 -0.02 28.80
CA ALA A 44 -21.20 1.28 28.43
C ALA A 44 -19.66 1.28 28.45
N PHE A 45 -19.04 0.68 29.46
CA PHE A 45 -17.59 0.55 29.55
C PHE A 45 -17.01 -0.28 28.40
N ALA A 46 -17.59 -1.46 28.13
CA ALA A 46 -17.16 -2.32 27.02
C ALA A 46 -17.34 -1.65 25.65
N GLY A 47 -18.45 -0.92 25.46
CA GLY A 47 -18.71 -0.13 24.25
C GLY A 47 -17.68 0.97 24.02
N ASN A 48 -17.31 1.72 25.07
CA ASN A 48 -16.26 2.74 24.97
C ASN A 48 -14.89 2.13 24.65
N MET A 49 -14.54 1.02 25.28
CA MET A 49 -13.25 0.35 25.04
C MET A 49 -13.16 -0.17 23.59
N ALA A 50 -14.26 -0.70 23.05
CA ALA A 50 -14.34 -1.12 21.64
C ALA A 50 -14.21 0.08 20.67
N LEU A 51 -14.84 1.21 20.98
CA LEU A 51 -14.73 2.46 20.21
C LEU A 51 -13.31 3.03 20.23
N GLU A 52 -12.65 3.06 21.38
CA GLU A 52 -11.26 3.51 21.49
C GLU A 52 -10.31 2.60 20.73
N LYS A 53 -10.48 1.29 20.83
CA LYS A 53 -9.71 0.32 20.05
C LYS A 53 -9.94 0.50 18.55
N TYR A 54 -11.19 0.69 18.11
CA TYR A 54 -11.52 0.95 16.72
C TYR A 54 -10.89 2.25 16.19
N LYS A 55 -10.91 3.33 16.98
CA LYS A 55 -10.22 4.59 16.64
C LYS A 55 -8.71 4.40 16.55
N SER A 56 -8.11 3.65 17.45
CA SER A 56 -6.68 3.32 17.45
C SER A 56 -6.29 2.48 16.23
N ASP A 57 -7.07 1.44 15.92
CA ASP A 57 -6.87 0.59 14.74
C ASP A 57 -7.08 1.39 13.44
N GLY A 58 -8.05 2.29 13.41
CA GLY A 58 -8.29 3.22 12.30
C GLY A 58 -7.11 4.19 12.09
N ALA A 59 -6.61 4.79 13.16
CA ALA A 59 -5.42 5.66 13.10
C ALA A 59 -4.17 4.90 12.68
N ALA A 60 -3.98 3.67 13.17
CA ALA A 60 -2.87 2.80 12.78
C ALA A 60 -2.95 2.38 11.30
N ARG A 61 -4.16 2.10 10.78
CA ARG A 61 -4.38 1.84 9.35
C ARG A 61 -4.09 3.07 8.51
N ALA A 62 -4.61 4.25 8.90
CA ALA A 62 -4.36 5.50 8.18
C ALA A 62 -2.86 5.84 8.13
N ALA A 63 -2.14 5.67 9.23
CA ALA A 63 -0.69 5.86 9.27
C ALA A 63 0.05 4.88 8.35
N ARG A 64 -0.35 3.60 8.30
CA ARG A 64 0.22 2.60 7.37
C ARG A 64 -0.07 2.96 5.91
N THR A 65 -1.31 3.30 5.57
CA THR A 65 -1.71 3.77 4.24
C THR A 65 -0.83 4.95 3.81
N GLN A 66 -0.67 5.95 4.69
CA GLN A 66 0.13 7.13 4.36
C GLN A 66 1.61 6.78 4.13
N VAL A 67 2.19 5.89 4.95
CA VAL A 67 3.57 5.40 4.75
C VAL A 67 3.72 4.68 3.41
N VAL A 68 2.76 3.82 3.05
CA VAL A 68 2.75 3.11 1.76
C VAL A 68 2.64 4.10 0.62
N ARG A 69 1.74 5.09 0.71
CA ARG A 69 1.53 6.11 -0.32
C ARG A 69 2.78 6.95 -0.54
N THR A 70 3.40 7.49 0.51
CA THR A 70 4.64 8.26 0.39
C THR A 70 5.78 7.44 -0.22
N ALA A 71 5.97 6.19 0.23
CA ALA A 71 6.99 5.32 -0.35
C ALA A 71 6.70 5.00 -1.83
N SER A 72 5.41 4.83 -2.18
CA SER A 72 4.98 4.57 -3.54
C SER A 72 5.19 5.77 -4.45
N ASP A 73 4.91 6.99 -3.99
CA ASP A 73 5.14 8.23 -4.74
C ASP A 73 6.63 8.44 -5.05
N GLU A 74 7.49 8.18 -4.06
CA GLU A 74 8.95 8.22 -4.23
C GLU A 74 9.42 7.17 -5.25
N ALA A 75 8.93 5.93 -5.15
CA ALA A 75 9.29 4.85 -6.06
C ALA A 75 8.76 5.12 -7.49
N TRP A 76 7.57 5.69 -7.59
CA TRP A 76 6.95 6.08 -8.86
C TRP A 76 7.77 7.13 -9.59
N THR A 77 8.24 8.15 -8.89
CA THR A 77 9.07 9.20 -9.49
C THR A 77 10.35 8.63 -10.09
N LYS A 78 11.03 7.71 -9.38
CA LYS A 78 12.21 7.04 -9.91
C LYS A 78 11.90 6.09 -11.06
N LEU A 79 10.79 5.37 -11.01
CA LEU A 79 10.33 4.52 -12.11
C LEU A 79 10.09 5.34 -13.38
N MET A 80 9.43 6.49 -13.26
CA MET A 80 9.18 7.38 -14.40
C MET A 80 10.50 7.94 -14.98
N LYS A 81 11.46 8.30 -14.12
CA LYS A 81 12.80 8.73 -14.56
C LYS A 81 13.54 7.61 -15.29
N LEU A 82 13.48 6.38 -14.77
CA LEU A 82 14.08 5.22 -15.45
C LEU A 82 13.42 4.98 -16.82
N GLN A 83 12.08 5.07 -16.90
CA GLN A 83 11.35 4.95 -18.16
C GLN A 83 11.78 6.01 -19.18
N GLU A 84 11.94 7.26 -18.75
CA GLU A 84 12.47 8.34 -19.59
C GLU A 84 13.87 8.01 -20.11
N SER A 85 14.79 7.61 -19.24
CA SER A 85 16.15 7.23 -19.62
C SER A 85 16.17 6.04 -20.61
N VAL A 86 15.30 5.05 -20.46
CA VAL A 86 15.15 3.92 -21.40
C VAL A 86 14.61 4.38 -22.76
N SER A 87 13.65 5.31 -22.76
CA SER A 87 13.13 5.92 -23.99
C SER A 87 14.22 6.72 -24.72
N GLU A 88 15.01 7.52 -23.99
CA GLU A 88 16.15 8.24 -24.54
C GLU A 88 17.19 7.30 -25.18
N LEU A 89 17.44 6.14 -24.55
CA LEU A 89 18.32 5.10 -25.07
C LEU A 89 17.79 4.49 -26.37
N GLY A 90 16.51 4.16 -26.44
CA GLY A 90 15.86 3.67 -27.65
C GLY A 90 15.92 4.67 -28.80
N ALA A 91 15.74 5.97 -28.52
CA ALA A 91 15.90 7.03 -29.51
C ALA A 91 17.34 7.15 -30.03
N ALA A 92 18.35 6.96 -29.16
CA ALA A 92 19.75 6.96 -29.58
C ALA A 92 20.08 5.76 -30.48
N LEU A 93 19.52 4.58 -30.19
CA LEU A 93 19.64 3.42 -31.07
C LEU A 93 19.05 3.70 -32.46
N GLN A 94 17.85 4.28 -32.52
CA GLN A 94 17.20 4.62 -33.80
C GLN A 94 18.01 5.62 -34.61
N SER A 95 18.60 6.64 -33.97
CA SER A 95 19.52 7.60 -34.60
C SER A 95 20.73 6.89 -35.22
N HIS A 96 21.37 6.02 -34.44
CA HIS A 96 22.53 5.25 -34.88
C HIS A 96 22.20 4.32 -36.07
N GLU A 97 21.10 3.58 -35.99
CA GLU A 97 20.66 2.72 -37.09
C GLU A 97 20.35 3.51 -38.37
N PHE A 98 19.77 4.70 -38.24
CA PHE A 98 19.48 5.59 -39.35
C PHE A 98 20.76 6.08 -40.02
N HIS A 99 21.70 6.66 -39.27
CA HIS A 99 22.96 7.14 -39.83
C HIS A 99 23.81 6.02 -40.45
N ARG A 100 23.74 4.80 -39.89
CA ARG A 100 24.38 3.61 -40.48
C ARG A 100 23.81 3.28 -41.86
N LYS A 101 22.48 3.33 -42.02
CA LYS A 101 21.79 2.98 -43.28
C LYS A 101 21.92 4.04 -44.36
N VAL A 102 22.03 5.31 -43.98
CA VAL A 102 22.05 6.45 -44.92
C VAL A 102 23.47 6.77 -45.44
N VAL A 103 24.49 5.97 -45.07
CA VAL A 103 25.90 6.19 -45.47
C VAL A 103 26.35 7.60 -45.08
N VAL A 104 26.16 7.96 -43.81
CA VAL A 104 26.59 9.25 -43.25
C VAL A 104 28.09 9.20 -42.92
N ASP A 105 28.74 10.37 -42.87
CA ASP A 105 30.13 10.54 -42.45
C ASP A 105 30.46 9.73 -41.18
N GLN A 106 31.66 9.13 -41.15
CA GLN A 106 32.14 8.34 -39.99
C GLN A 106 32.09 9.12 -38.67
N HIS A 107 32.19 10.45 -38.71
CA HIS A 107 32.10 11.30 -37.53
C HIS A 107 30.73 11.20 -36.83
N GLU A 108 29.63 11.17 -37.58
CA GLU A 108 28.28 11.07 -37.02
C GLU A 108 28.05 9.71 -36.36
N LEU A 109 28.55 8.62 -36.96
CA LEU A 109 28.49 7.28 -36.37
C LEU A 109 29.27 7.17 -35.06
N VAL A 110 30.41 7.85 -34.95
CA VAL A 110 31.20 7.93 -33.71
C VAL A 110 30.45 8.72 -32.64
N SER A 111 29.84 9.85 -33.03
CA SER A 111 29.01 10.69 -32.15
C SER A 111 27.81 9.93 -31.60
N ASP A 112 27.05 9.24 -32.46
CA ASP A 112 25.91 8.41 -32.06
C ASP A 112 26.32 7.32 -31.09
N LYS A 113 27.47 6.68 -31.32
CA LYS A 113 27.99 5.65 -30.44
C LYS A 113 28.27 6.20 -29.04
N GLN A 114 28.94 7.35 -28.96
CA GLN A 114 29.22 8.00 -27.68
C GLN A 114 27.92 8.42 -26.96
N ALA A 115 26.93 8.92 -27.71
CA ALA A 115 25.62 9.27 -27.18
C ALA A 115 24.88 8.04 -26.62
N PHE A 116 24.90 6.92 -27.35
CA PHE A 116 24.30 5.66 -26.91
C PHE A 116 24.95 5.13 -25.63
N GLU A 117 26.29 5.07 -25.58
CA GLU A 117 27.03 4.59 -24.41
C GLU A 117 26.78 5.46 -23.17
N THR A 118 26.71 6.79 -23.35
CA THR A 118 26.38 7.73 -22.28
C THR A 118 24.98 7.48 -21.73
N LYS A 119 23.98 7.33 -22.60
CA LYS A 119 22.60 7.04 -22.21
C LYS A 119 22.46 5.67 -21.57
N ASN A 120 23.13 4.64 -22.09
CA ASN A 120 23.10 3.30 -21.51
C ASN A 120 23.69 3.30 -20.09
N SER A 121 24.75 4.08 -19.86
CA SER A 121 25.34 4.26 -18.53
C SER A 121 24.37 4.96 -17.56
N LYS A 122 23.65 5.99 -18.02
CA LYS A 122 22.59 6.67 -17.25
C LYS A 122 21.46 5.70 -16.88
N VAL A 123 20.99 4.87 -17.82
CA VAL A 123 19.98 3.85 -17.53
C VAL A 123 20.47 2.84 -16.49
N LYS A 124 21.73 2.36 -16.58
CA LYS A 124 22.32 1.47 -15.55
C LYS A 124 22.31 2.12 -14.17
N GLN A 125 22.65 3.41 -14.09
CA GLN A 125 22.61 4.17 -12.85
C GLN A 125 21.19 4.30 -12.31
N ASP A 126 20.24 4.77 -13.12
CA ASP A 126 18.84 4.96 -12.70
C ASP A 126 18.20 3.62 -12.26
N LEU A 127 18.55 2.51 -12.92
CA LEU A 127 18.11 1.17 -12.54
C LEU A 127 18.68 0.76 -11.18
N GLY A 128 19.98 0.99 -10.95
CA GLY A 128 20.61 0.76 -9.65
C GLY A 128 20.01 1.63 -8.54
N ASP A 129 19.67 2.88 -8.83
CA ASP A 129 19.08 3.82 -7.88
C ASP A 129 17.63 3.47 -7.51
N LEU A 130 16.86 2.91 -8.46
CA LEU A 130 15.54 2.35 -8.20
C LEU A 130 15.62 1.04 -7.42
N TRP A 131 16.53 0.12 -7.81
CA TRP A 131 16.76 -1.14 -7.11
C TRP A 131 17.02 -0.92 -5.61
N ARG A 132 18.02 -0.09 -5.28
CA ARG A 132 18.39 0.21 -3.89
C ARG A 132 17.25 0.85 -3.11
N GLN A 133 16.43 1.66 -3.77
CA GLN A 133 15.26 2.22 -3.14
C GLN A 133 14.21 1.16 -2.81
N LEU A 134 13.89 0.28 -3.77
CA LEU A 134 12.91 -0.78 -3.54
C LEU A 134 13.36 -1.71 -2.40
N GLU A 135 14.64 -2.05 -2.36
CA GLU A 135 15.24 -2.83 -1.29
C GLU A 135 15.10 -2.14 0.08
N SER A 136 15.44 -0.85 0.17
CA SER A 136 15.31 -0.09 1.43
C SER A 136 13.86 0.21 1.85
N GLN A 137 12.91 0.14 0.92
CA GLN A 137 11.50 0.48 1.14
C GLN A 137 10.55 -0.72 1.14
N GLN A 138 11.07 -1.95 1.07
CA GLN A 138 10.24 -3.18 1.00
C GLN A 138 9.17 -3.25 2.11
N LEU A 139 9.56 -2.94 3.36
CA LEU A 139 8.63 -2.93 4.50
C LEU A 139 7.62 -1.79 4.44
N ARG A 140 7.99 -0.65 3.83
CA ARG A 140 7.13 0.55 3.73
C ARG A 140 6.12 0.42 2.60
N LEU A 141 6.49 -0.20 1.48
CA LEU A 141 5.63 -0.45 0.33
C LEU A 141 4.66 -1.62 0.58
N GLY A 142 5.08 -2.59 1.39
CA GLY A 142 4.36 -3.85 1.53
C GLY A 142 4.56 -4.78 0.32
N ALA A 143 4.34 -6.08 0.53
CA ALA A 143 4.71 -7.11 -0.46
C ALA A 143 4.03 -6.94 -1.83
N GLY A 144 2.75 -6.54 -1.84
CA GLY A 144 1.98 -6.34 -3.07
C GLY A 144 2.54 -5.20 -3.93
N VAL A 145 2.60 -3.99 -3.38
CA VAL A 145 3.07 -2.80 -4.10
C VAL A 145 4.55 -2.92 -4.49
N HIS A 146 5.39 -3.45 -3.58
CA HIS A 146 6.79 -3.72 -3.89
C HIS A 146 6.95 -4.65 -5.10
N SER A 147 6.16 -5.74 -5.17
CA SER A 147 6.23 -6.69 -6.29
C SER A 147 5.86 -6.06 -7.63
N LEU A 148 4.92 -5.10 -7.63
CA LEU A 148 4.52 -4.39 -8.85
C LEU A 148 5.63 -3.46 -9.34
N PHE A 149 6.21 -2.65 -8.45
CA PHE A 149 7.36 -1.79 -8.81
C PHE A 149 8.57 -2.60 -9.27
N PHE A 150 8.87 -3.70 -8.58
CA PHE A 150 9.97 -4.57 -8.92
C PHE A 150 9.83 -5.14 -10.33
N ARG A 151 8.64 -5.64 -10.68
CA ARG A 151 8.39 -6.17 -12.03
C ARG A 151 8.38 -5.07 -13.09
N ALA A 152 7.86 -3.88 -12.79
CA ALA A 152 7.93 -2.74 -13.71
C ALA A 152 9.39 -2.33 -14.01
N MET A 153 10.26 -2.36 -13.00
CA MET A 153 11.71 -2.18 -13.19
C MET A 153 12.33 -3.29 -14.04
N GLN A 154 11.89 -4.54 -13.89
CA GLN A 154 12.35 -5.65 -14.75
C GLN A 154 11.94 -5.45 -16.21
N ASP A 155 10.71 -5.01 -16.48
CA ASP A 155 10.25 -4.76 -17.86
C ASP A 155 11.13 -3.69 -18.54
N LEU A 156 11.47 -2.61 -17.82
CA LEU A 156 12.41 -1.58 -18.30
C LEU A 156 13.84 -2.10 -18.49
N ALA A 157 14.29 -2.99 -17.60
CA ALA A 157 15.60 -3.63 -17.71
C ALA A 157 15.69 -4.53 -18.96
N ILE A 158 14.60 -5.24 -19.29
CA ILE A 158 14.51 -6.07 -20.51
C ILE A 158 14.67 -5.19 -21.75
N MET A 159 13.91 -4.08 -21.85
CA MET A 159 14.02 -3.15 -22.98
C MET A 159 15.46 -2.64 -23.16
N ARG A 160 16.10 -2.22 -22.06
CA ARG A 160 17.50 -1.77 -22.07
C ARG A 160 18.44 -2.83 -22.64
N VAL A 161 18.32 -4.08 -22.18
CA VAL A 161 19.17 -5.18 -22.64
C VAL A 161 18.98 -5.43 -24.14
N VAL A 162 17.74 -5.41 -24.61
CA VAL A 162 17.45 -5.55 -26.06
C VAL A 162 18.06 -4.40 -26.85
N TYR A 163 17.96 -3.15 -26.39
CA TYR A 163 18.58 -2.02 -27.08
C TYR A 163 20.11 -2.10 -27.10
N GLU A 164 20.73 -2.55 -26.00
CA GLU A 164 22.18 -2.76 -25.93
C GLU A 164 22.62 -3.86 -26.91
N ASP A 165 21.88 -4.96 -27.01
CA ASP A 165 22.15 -6.06 -27.93
C ASP A 165 22.01 -5.61 -29.40
N GLN A 166 20.91 -4.94 -29.74
CA GLN A 166 20.69 -4.36 -31.07
C GLN A 166 21.78 -3.36 -31.47
N PHE A 167 22.26 -2.55 -30.51
CA PHE A 167 23.35 -1.63 -30.75
C PHE A 167 24.68 -2.35 -31.02
N VAL A 168 24.98 -3.43 -30.30
CA VAL A 168 26.19 -4.24 -30.52
C VAL A 168 26.15 -4.88 -31.90
N ASP A 169 25.04 -5.51 -32.27
CA ASP A 169 24.86 -6.09 -33.60
C ASP A 169 24.97 -5.02 -34.71
N ALA A 170 24.38 -3.84 -34.47
CA ALA A 170 24.44 -2.76 -35.43
C ALA A 170 25.89 -2.32 -35.73
N ASN A 171 26.73 -2.24 -34.69
CA ASN A 171 28.16 -1.92 -34.81
C ASN A 171 28.99 -3.04 -35.45
N LEU A 172 28.55 -4.29 -35.37
CA LEU A 172 29.16 -5.43 -36.06
C LEU A 172 28.73 -5.52 -37.54
N GLY A 173 27.90 -4.58 -38.01
CA GLY A 173 27.38 -4.57 -39.38
C GLY A 173 26.31 -5.64 -39.63
N ARG A 174 25.74 -6.22 -38.57
CA ARG A 174 24.64 -7.18 -38.66
C ARG A 174 23.31 -6.43 -38.64
N ASP A 175 22.32 -6.97 -39.34
CA ASP A 175 20.94 -6.59 -39.09
C ASP A 175 20.52 -7.34 -37.82
N GLY A 176 20.12 -6.61 -36.78
CA GLY A 176 19.93 -7.13 -35.44
C GLY A 176 18.93 -8.28 -35.35
N VAL A 177 18.95 -8.99 -34.21
CA VAL A 177 18.15 -10.20 -33.96
C VAL A 177 16.65 -10.01 -34.31
N GLU A 178 16.12 -10.87 -35.18
CA GLU A 178 14.67 -11.02 -35.42
C GLU A 178 13.98 -11.31 -34.08
N GLY A 179 13.00 -10.50 -33.67
CA GLY A 179 12.29 -10.67 -32.40
C GLY A 179 12.53 -9.57 -31.36
N GLY A 180 13.59 -8.76 -31.48
CA GLY A 180 13.90 -7.75 -30.46
C GLY A 180 12.83 -6.66 -30.33
N LYS A 181 12.19 -6.28 -31.44
CA LYS A 181 11.10 -5.28 -31.43
C LYS A 181 9.83 -5.83 -30.78
N GLU A 182 9.53 -7.10 -31.00
CA GLU A 182 8.42 -7.81 -30.38
C GLU A 182 8.61 -7.90 -28.86
N VAL A 183 9.81 -8.26 -28.39
CA VAL A 183 10.14 -8.30 -26.95
C VAL A 183 10.00 -6.93 -26.30
N VAL A 184 10.47 -5.86 -26.96
CA VAL A 184 10.30 -4.49 -26.46
C VAL A 184 8.82 -4.11 -26.40
N ALA A 185 8.03 -4.46 -27.41
CA ALA A 185 6.60 -4.17 -27.44
C ALA A 185 5.84 -4.94 -26.35
N GLU A 186 6.19 -6.21 -26.11
CA GLU A 186 5.64 -7.01 -25.02
C GLU A 186 5.99 -6.42 -23.65
N ALA A 187 7.26 -6.11 -23.41
CA ALA A 187 7.72 -5.47 -22.18
C ALA A 187 7.01 -4.12 -21.94
N GLN A 188 6.75 -3.35 -23.00
CA GLN A 188 6.06 -2.07 -22.91
C GLN A 188 4.58 -2.27 -22.53
N GLY A 189 3.92 -3.24 -23.17
CA GLY A 189 2.55 -3.60 -22.84
C GLY A 189 2.40 -4.08 -21.39
N ASP A 190 3.36 -4.86 -20.90
CA ASP A 190 3.37 -5.32 -19.51
C ASP A 190 3.67 -4.21 -18.51
N LEU A 191 4.61 -3.30 -18.83
CA LEU A 191 4.86 -2.11 -18.04
C LEU A 191 3.59 -1.26 -17.89
N ASP A 192 2.85 -1.04 -18.99
CA ASP A 192 1.63 -0.24 -18.97
C ASP A 192 0.52 -0.88 -18.13
N LYS A 193 0.35 -2.21 -18.22
CA LYS A 193 -0.57 -2.96 -17.34
C LYS A 193 -0.19 -2.79 -15.87
N ARG A 194 1.10 -2.90 -15.52
CA ARG A 194 1.56 -2.74 -14.14
C ARG A 194 1.39 -1.32 -13.63
N LYS A 195 1.61 -0.31 -14.47
CA LYS A 195 1.36 1.10 -14.13
C LYS A 195 -0.13 1.32 -13.83
N GLN A 196 -1.03 0.75 -14.63
CA GLN A 196 -2.47 0.80 -14.34
C GLN A 196 -2.81 0.09 -13.02
N GLN A 197 -2.21 -1.07 -12.75
CA GLN A 197 -2.41 -1.78 -11.47
C GLN A 197 -1.87 -0.99 -10.28
N LEU A 198 -0.72 -0.33 -10.41
CA LEU A 198 -0.14 0.52 -9.37
C LEU A 198 -1.07 1.71 -9.07
N LEU A 199 -1.55 2.41 -10.09
CA LEU A 199 -2.50 3.51 -9.93
C LEU A 199 -3.79 3.04 -9.23
N GLY A 200 -4.38 1.93 -9.70
CA GLY A 200 -5.58 1.37 -9.08
C GLY A 200 -5.36 0.89 -7.64
N THR A 201 -4.17 0.36 -7.33
CA THR A 201 -3.83 -0.06 -5.95
C THR A 201 -3.69 1.15 -5.02
N LEU A 202 -3.13 2.25 -5.53
CA LEU A 202 -2.96 3.50 -4.76
C LEU A 202 -4.28 4.24 -4.56
N ASP A 203 -5.22 4.13 -5.48
CA ASP A 203 -6.57 4.72 -5.35
C ASP A 203 -7.44 3.96 -4.35
N LEU A 204 -7.14 2.68 -4.09
CA LEU A 204 -7.85 1.81 -3.14
C LEU A 204 -7.29 1.86 -1.70
N LEU A 205 -6.14 2.53 -1.50
CA LEU A 205 -5.42 2.63 -0.22
C LEU A 205 -5.80 3.88 0.58
#